data_AF-A0A3S0N203-F1
#
_entry.id   AF-A0A3S0N203-F1
#
_cell.length_a   1.000
_cell.length_b   1.000
_cell.length_c   1.000
_cell.angle_alpha   90.00
_cell.angle_beta   90.00
_cell.angle_gamma   90.00
#
_symmetry.space_group_name_H-M   'P 1'
#
loop_
_entity.id
_entity.type
_entity.pdbx_description
1 polymer ?
#
loop_
_entity_poly.entity_id
_entity_poly.type
_entity_poly.pdbx_seq_one_letter_code
_entity_poly.pdbx_strand_id
1 'polypeptide(L)'
;MSTGLYGSVSGGEVEDYQLTIIRDYGDVPASYENGSPASQTNSIVPELTIGATIDYELINAPATAGNDNNATNGDGIDEDGISVPQTITSGSPFVIRVPVNTTVTGTKNLYAWIDFNGDGIFNGNEGAVSSASVTAGTTNEFILTCLQLLRLHLLRIDCRKSLHKV
;
A
#
# COMPACT_ATOMS: atom_id res chain seq x y z
N MET A 1 -62.44 22.75 -17.61
CA MET A 1 -61.69 22.12 -16.52
C MET A 1 -60.80 21.06 -17.13
N SER A 2 -59.48 21.24 -17.08
CA SER A 2 -58.53 20.26 -17.62
C SER A 2 -58.42 19.11 -16.62
N THR A 3 -58.86 17.91 -17.01
CA THR A 3 -58.67 16.68 -16.22
C THR A 3 -57.18 16.39 -16.18
N GLY A 4 -56.51 16.72 -15.08
CA GLY A 4 -55.08 16.55 -14.87
C GLY A 4 -54.66 15.08 -14.92
N LEU A 5 -54.57 14.54 -16.12
CA LEU A 5 -53.96 13.26 -16.41
C LEU A 5 -52.45 13.49 -16.45
N TYR A 6 -51.78 13.18 -15.34
CA TYR A 6 -50.33 13.09 -15.33
C TYR A 6 -49.96 11.85 -16.14
N GLY A 7 -49.46 12.04 -17.35
CA GLY A 7 -48.79 10.95 -18.06
C GLY A 7 -47.61 10.48 -17.20
N SER A 8 -47.50 9.18 -16.95
CA SER A 8 -46.30 8.60 -16.39
C SER A 8 -45.17 8.89 -17.37
N VAL A 9 -44.27 9.80 -17.03
CA VAL A 9 -43.06 10.00 -17.83
C VAL A 9 -42.19 8.77 -17.60
N SER A 10 -42.29 7.80 -18.51
CA SER A 10 -41.29 6.74 -18.66
C SER A 10 -40.03 7.39 -19.21
N GLY A 11 -39.19 7.93 -18.32
CA GLY A 11 -37.98 8.64 -18.73
C GLY A 11 -37.38 9.41 -17.57
N GLY A 12 -36.85 8.67 -16.61
CA GLY A 12 -36.11 9.23 -15.48
C GLY A 12 -35.20 8.20 -14.85
N GLU A 13 -34.56 7.35 -15.67
CA GLU A 13 -33.37 6.66 -15.21
C GLU A 13 -32.32 7.78 -15.04
N VAL A 14 -32.06 8.17 -13.80
CA VAL A 14 -30.80 8.84 -13.50
C VAL A 14 -29.74 7.78 -13.73
N GLU A 15 -28.76 8.05 -14.58
CA GLU A 15 -27.63 7.15 -14.77
C GLU A 15 -26.90 7.04 -13.43
N ASP A 16 -27.18 5.98 -12.68
CA ASP A 16 -26.42 5.59 -11.50
C ASP A 16 -25.03 5.17 -11.98
N TYR A 17 -24.13 6.14 -12.16
CA TYR A 17 -22.76 5.86 -12.54
C TYR A 17 -22.07 5.14 -11.37
N GLN A 18 -21.93 3.82 -11.49
CA GLN A 18 -21.10 3.04 -10.59
C GLN A 18 -19.63 3.39 -10.84
N LEU A 19 -19.09 4.30 -10.03
CA LEU A 19 -17.67 4.60 -10.01
C LEU A 19 -16.95 3.46 -9.30
N THR A 20 -16.17 2.68 -10.05
CA THR A 20 -15.28 1.68 -9.46
C THR A 20 -14.02 2.38 -8.97
N ILE A 21 -13.81 2.36 -7.65
CA ILE A 21 -12.59 2.84 -7.04
C ILE A 21 -11.62 1.66 -6.97
N ILE A 22 -10.52 1.77 -7.70
CA ILE A 22 -9.43 0.80 -7.63
C ILE A 22 -8.71 1.03 -6.31
N ARG A 23 -8.62 -0.04 -5.52
CA ARG A 23 -7.88 -0.08 -4.27
C ARG A 23 -6.85 -1.19 -4.35
N ASP A 24 -5.87 -1.04 -3.49
CA ASP A 24 -4.77 -1.94 -3.21
C ASP A 24 -4.67 -1.89 -1.69
N TYR A 25 -4.97 -2.99 -1.02
CA TYR A 25 -4.86 -3.11 0.43
C TYR A 25 -3.50 -3.72 0.75
N GLY A 26 -3.01 -3.46 1.97
CA GLY A 26 -1.94 -4.29 2.50
C GLY A 26 -2.48 -5.64 2.93
N ASP A 27 -1.68 -6.68 2.77
CA ASP A 27 -1.91 -8.06 3.19
C ASP A 27 -1.47 -8.35 4.64
N VAL A 28 -1.34 -7.30 5.47
CA VAL A 28 -1.03 -7.47 6.90
C VAL A 28 -2.07 -8.37 7.60
N PRO A 29 -1.70 -9.22 8.57
CA PRO A 29 -2.66 -10.07 9.27
C PRO A 29 -3.83 -9.29 9.87
N ALA A 30 -5.02 -9.89 9.88
CA ALA A 30 -6.27 -9.23 10.31
C ALA A 30 -6.27 -8.70 11.77
N SER A 31 -5.31 -9.09 12.60
CA SER A 31 -5.13 -8.53 13.94
C SER A 31 -4.58 -7.10 13.94
N TYR A 32 -3.95 -6.66 12.85
CA TYR A 32 -3.40 -5.33 12.73
C TYR A 32 -4.47 -4.27 12.50
N GLU A 33 -4.23 -3.06 13.00
CA GLU A 33 -5.12 -1.89 12.81
C GLU A 33 -6.59 -2.19 13.15
N ASN A 34 -6.82 -3.05 14.15
CA ASN A 34 -8.15 -3.52 14.54
C ASN A 34 -8.98 -4.08 13.36
N GLY A 35 -8.31 -4.77 12.42
CA GLY A 35 -8.93 -5.36 11.23
C GLY A 35 -9.26 -4.36 10.12
N SER A 36 -8.80 -3.12 10.23
CA SER A 36 -9.01 -2.06 9.24
C SER A 36 -7.68 -1.56 8.68
N PRO A 37 -6.96 -2.38 7.91
CA PRO A 37 -5.69 -1.97 7.35
C PRO A 37 -5.87 -0.82 6.36
N ALA A 38 -4.76 -0.12 6.14
CA ALA A 38 -4.67 0.88 5.11
C ALA A 38 -4.94 0.34 3.72
N SER A 39 -5.49 1.20 2.86
CA SER A 39 -5.51 0.97 1.41
C SER A 39 -5.00 2.19 0.67
N GLN A 40 -4.50 1.98 -0.53
CA GLN A 40 -4.16 3.01 -1.49
C GLN A 40 -5.21 3.03 -2.60
N THR A 41 -5.67 4.21 -2.99
CA THR A 41 -6.46 4.36 -4.23
C THR A 41 -5.51 4.52 -5.40
N ASN A 42 -5.60 3.63 -6.38
CA ASN A 42 -4.71 3.61 -7.52
C ASN A 42 -5.40 4.09 -8.81
N SER A 43 -4.59 4.68 -9.70
CA SER A 43 -4.99 4.86 -11.09
C SER A 43 -4.88 3.53 -11.83
N ILE A 44 -5.70 3.32 -12.85
CA ILE A 44 -5.62 2.16 -13.78
C ILE A 44 -4.20 2.02 -14.33
N VAL A 45 -3.51 3.15 -14.54
CA VAL A 45 -2.10 3.19 -14.94
C VAL A 45 -1.29 3.83 -13.80
N PRO A 46 -0.58 3.04 -12.98
CA PRO A 46 0.24 3.57 -11.91
C PRO A 46 1.43 4.34 -12.51
N GLU A 47 1.83 5.44 -11.87
CA GLU A 47 3.00 6.20 -12.33
C GLU A 47 4.28 5.76 -11.63
N LEU A 48 4.11 5.00 -10.56
CA LEU A 48 5.16 4.57 -9.67
C LEU A 48 4.79 3.15 -9.22
N THR A 49 5.71 2.21 -9.38
CA THR A 49 5.49 0.80 -9.01
C THR A 49 6.74 0.23 -8.35
N ILE A 50 6.54 -0.69 -7.42
CA ILE A 50 7.58 -1.48 -6.79
C ILE A 50 7.38 -2.91 -7.30
N GLY A 51 8.44 -3.57 -7.77
CA GLY A 51 8.30 -4.89 -8.36
C GLY A 51 7.86 -4.90 -9.82
N ALA A 52 7.60 -6.11 -10.35
CA ALA A 52 7.22 -6.33 -11.74
C ALA A 52 5.73 -6.64 -11.88
N THR A 53 5.15 -7.30 -10.89
CA THR A 53 3.72 -7.59 -10.81
C THR A 53 2.96 -6.48 -10.10
N ILE A 54 1.73 -6.25 -10.55
CA ILE A 54 0.81 -5.26 -10.00
C ILE A 54 -0.54 -5.92 -10.00
N ASP A 55 -1.23 -5.89 -8.87
CA ASP A 55 -2.63 -6.21 -8.79
C ASP A 55 -3.38 -5.15 -7.98
N TYR A 56 -4.65 -5.43 -7.73
CA TYR A 56 -5.58 -4.54 -7.06
C TYR A 56 -6.66 -5.37 -6.38
N GLU A 57 -6.92 -5.16 -5.09
CA GLU A 57 -8.05 -5.79 -4.41
C GLU A 57 -9.23 -4.83 -4.17
N LEU A 58 -10.42 -5.32 -4.52
CA LEU A 58 -11.68 -4.65 -4.16
C LEU A 58 -12.01 -4.82 -2.67
N ILE A 59 -11.45 -5.87 -2.05
CA ILE A 59 -11.67 -6.31 -0.67
C ILE A 59 -10.32 -6.74 -0.10
N ASN A 60 -10.03 -6.33 1.13
CA ASN A 60 -8.84 -6.73 1.89
C ASN A 60 -8.65 -8.27 1.93
N ALA A 61 -7.43 -8.74 1.64
CA ALA A 61 -7.02 -10.14 1.66
C ALA A 61 -5.82 -10.35 2.62
N PRO A 62 -6.05 -10.38 3.95
CA PRO A 62 -4.97 -10.45 4.92
C PRO A 62 -4.25 -11.80 4.89
N ALA A 63 -2.92 -11.76 5.02
CA ALA A 63 -2.08 -12.93 5.19
C ALA A 63 -2.41 -13.69 6.49
N THR A 64 -2.13 -15.00 6.48
CA THR A 64 -2.30 -15.82 7.68
C THR A 64 -1.32 -15.39 8.77
N ALA A 65 -1.83 -15.12 9.98
CA ALA A 65 -1.00 -14.71 11.10
C ALA A 65 0.12 -15.73 11.40
N GLY A 66 1.37 -15.25 11.46
CA GLY A 66 2.54 -16.10 11.72
C GLY A 66 3.29 -16.54 10.47
N ASN A 67 2.71 -16.37 9.29
CA ASN A 67 3.38 -16.61 8.02
C ASN A 67 3.98 -15.30 7.49
N ASP A 68 4.94 -15.42 6.56
CA ASP A 68 5.33 -14.28 5.73
C ASP A 68 4.22 -13.99 4.71
N ASN A 69 4.21 -12.78 4.18
CA ASN A 69 3.21 -12.32 3.23
C ASN A 69 3.67 -12.55 1.77
N ASN A 70 4.55 -13.52 1.55
CA ASN A 70 5.17 -13.75 0.25
C ASN A 70 4.39 -14.80 -0.57
N ALA A 71 4.72 -14.89 -1.85
CA ALA A 71 4.22 -15.86 -2.83
C ALA A 71 2.72 -15.80 -3.11
N THR A 72 1.86 -16.45 -2.32
CA THR A 72 0.39 -16.41 -2.52
C THR A 72 -0.35 -16.29 -1.20
N ASN A 73 0.34 -15.95 -0.13
CA ASN A 73 -0.24 -15.87 1.21
C ASN A 73 -0.67 -14.43 1.49
N GLY A 74 -1.92 -14.12 1.15
CA GLY A 74 -2.44 -12.77 1.24
C GLY A 74 -3.26 -12.45 0.00
N ASP A 75 -2.93 -11.35 -0.64
CA ASP A 75 -3.51 -10.78 -1.85
C ASP A 75 -2.97 -11.39 -3.14
N GLY A 76 -1.69 -11.78 -3.20
CA GLY A 76 -1.15 -12.21 -4.48
C GLY A 76 0.31 -12.59 -4.50
N ILE A 77 0.89 -12.38 -5.69
CA ILE A 77 2.30 -12.62 -6.02
C ILE A 77 3.07 -11.31 -6.20
N ASP A 78 2.44 -10.17 -5.93
CA ASP A 78 2.96 -8.84 -6.29
C ASP A 78 3.94 -8.25 -5.27
N GLU A 79 4.28 -9.02 -4.25
CA GLU A 79 5.34 -8.80 -3.26
C GLU A 79 6.73 -9.13 -3.84
N ASP A 80 6.95 -8.86 -5.13
CA ASP A 80 8.16 -9.24 -5.88
C ASP A 80 9.21 -8.11 -5.98
N GLY A 81 8.93 -6.95 -5.39
CA GLY A 81 9.79 -5.76 -5.54
C GLY A 81 10.94 -5.63 -4.57
N ILE A 82 10.93 -6.37 -3.46
CA ILE A 82 12.02 -6.36 -2.47
C ILE A 82 12.29 -7.80 -2.03
N SER A 83 13.53 -8.26 -2.23
CA SER A 83 13.97 -9.54 -1.65
C SER A 83 14.41 -9.33 -0.20
N VAL A 84 13.60 -9.77 0.76
CA VAL A 84 13.95 -9.72 2.18
C VAL A 84 14.73 -10.99 2.55
N PRO A 85 16.01 -10.85 2.93
CA PRO A 85 16.32 -11.14 4.32
C PRO A 85 17.25 -10.06 4.88
N GLN A 86 16.69 -8.90 5.20
CA GLN A 86 17.41 -7.96 6.07
C GLN A 86 17.25 -8.49 7.50
N THR A 87 18.30 -9.08 8.07
CA THR A 87 18.31 -9.34 9.51
C THR A 87 18.30 -8.00 10.22
N ILE A 88 17.12 -7.59 10.68
CA ILE A 88 16.98 -6.38 11.48
C ILE A 88 17.42 -6.72 12.90
N THR A 89 18.51 -6.09 13.33
CA THR A 89 19.01 -6.26 14.69
C THR A 89 18.41 -5.18 15.56
N SER A 90 17.78 -5.61 16.66
CA SER A 90 17.13 -4.69 17.56
C SER A 90 18.10 -3.63 18.13
N GLY A 91 17.72 -2.36 18.01
CA GLY A 91 18.50 -1.22 18.53
C GLY A 91 19.66 -0.80 17.63
N SER A 92 19.77 -1.37 16.42
CA SER A 92 20.68 -0.89 15.39
C SER A 92 19.88 -0.24 14.26
N PRO A 93 20.35 0.88 13.71
CA PRO A 93 19.81 1.37 12.45
C PRO A 93 20.06 0.32 11.35
N PHE A 94 19.14 0.24 10.41
CA PHE A 94 19.29 -0.54 9.18
C PHE A 94 18.67 0.23 8.02
N VAL A 95 18.99 -0.23 6.80
CA VAL A 95 18.58 0.44 5.57
C VAL A 95 17.83 -0.54 4.69
N ILE A 96 16.66 -0.12 4.21
CA ILE A 96 15.95 -0.81 3.13
C ILE A 96 16.13 0.00 1.85
N ARG A 97 16.64 -0.67 0.81
CA ARG A 97 16.74 -0.14 -0.54
C ARG A 97 15.53 -0.61 -1.34
N VAL A 98 14.73 0.33 -1.83
CA VAL A 98 13.50 0.04 -2.56
C VAL A 98 13.65 0.51 -4.00
N PRO A 99 13.68 -0.40 -4.98
CA PRO A 99 13.64 -0.04 -6.38
C PRO A 99 12.21 0.38 -6.77
N VAL A 100 12.06 1.59 -7.29
CA VAL A 100 10.77 2.13 -7.74
C VAL A 100 10.85 2.47 -9.23
N ASN A 101 10.02 1.81 -10.03
CA ASN A 101 9.85 2.12 -11.45
C ASN A 101 8.96 3.35 -11.60
N THR A 102 9.36 4.32 -12.43
CA THR A 102 8.64 5.59 -12.53
C THR A 102 8.33 6.00 -13.96
N THR A 103 7.09 6.38 -14.26
CA THR A 103 6.67 6.95 -15.56
C THR A 103 6.59 8.47 -15.56
N VAL A 104 6.87 9.09 -14.41
CA VAL A 104 6.87 10.54 -14.19
C VAL A 104 8.22 11.02 -13.69
N THR A 105 8.48 12.31 -13.89
CA THR A 105 9.66 12.99 -13.35
C THR A 105 9.26 13.93 -12.20
N GLY A 106 10.13 14.07 -11.20
CA GLY A 106 9.98 15.03 -10.11
C GLY A 106 10.33 14.43 -8.75
N THR A 107 10.13 15.20 -7.68
CA THR A 107 10.34 14.69 -6.32
C THR A 107 9.18 13.81 -5.90
N LYS A 108 9.48 12.63 -5.36
CA LYS A 108 8.53 11.66 -4.82
C LYS A 108 8.97 11.19 -3.45
N ASN A 109 8.00 10.70 -2.68
CA ASN A 109 8.21 10.21 -1.32
C ASN A 109 7.76 8.74 -1.23
N LEU A 110 8.56 7.93 -0.56
CA LEU A 110 8.22 6.57 -0.14
C LEU A 110 8.09 6.57 1.38
N TYR A 111 7.00 5.99 1.86
CA TYR A 111 6.75 5.76 3.28
C TYR A 111 6.66 4.26 3.53
N ALA A 112 7.23 3.79 4.62
CA ALA A 112 7.13 2.40 5.05
C ALA A 112 7.07 2.34 6.58
N TRP A 113 6.49 1.27 7.12
CA TRP A 113 6.39 1.04 8.55
C TRP A 113 6.86 -0.37 8.87
N ILE A 114 7.42 -0.54 10.07
CA ILE A 114 7.76 -1.85 10.62
C ILE A 114 7.28 -1.82 12.06
N ASP A 115 6.33 -2.68 12.40
CA ASP A 115 5.83 -2.83 13.76
C ASP A 115 6.96 -3.41 14.64
N PHE A 116 7.61 -2.52 15.40
CA PHE A 116 8.75 -2.85 16.25
C PHE A 116 8.37 -3.16 17.68
N ASN A 117 7.10 -3.04 18.06
CA ASN A 117 6.68 -3.39 19.41
C ASN A 117 5.78 -4.65 19.42
N GLY A 118 5.32 -5.08 18.25
CA GLY A 118 4.48 -6.26 18.04
C GLY A 118 3.05 -6.09 18.54
N ASP A 119 2.58 -4.85 18.70
CA ASP A 119 1.25 -4.54 19.24
C ASP A 119 0.15 -4.53 18.16
N GLY A 120 0.53 -4.70 16.89
CA GLY A 120 -0.39 -4.72 15.76
C GLY A 120 -0.84 -3.34 15.30
N ILE A 121 -0.18 -2.26 15.72
CA ILE A 121 -0.50 -0.88 15.35
C ILE A 121 0.75 -0.20 14.80
N PHE A 122 0.67 0.36 13.60
CA PHE A 122 1.77 1.12 13.01
C PHE A 122 1.80 2.54 13.56
N ASN A 123 2.80 2.85 14.38
CA ASN A 123 2.97 4.16 14.97
C ASN A 123 3.94 5.07 14.21
N GLY A 124 3.91 6.37 14.52
CA GLY A 124 4.77 7.36 13.86
C GLY A 124 6.27 7.17 14.11
N ASN A 125 6.64 6.56 15.24
CA ASN A 125 8.03 6.18 15.58
C ASN A 125 8.49 4.87 14.92
N GLU A 126 7.60 4.18 14.21
CA GLU A 126 7.85 2.93 13.49
C GLU A 126 7.90 3.15 11.97
N GLY A 127 7.60 4.39 11.55
CA GLY A 127 7.64 4.80 10.16
C GLY A 127 9.02 5.29 9.72
N ALA A 128 9.35 5.03 8.46
CA ALA A 128 10.46 5.63 7.73
C ALA A 128 9.95 6.32 6.48
N VAL A 129 10.61 7.42 6.10
CA VAL A 129 10.33 8.16 4.87
C VAL A 129 11.61 8.36 4.06
N SER A 130 11.51 8.24 2.75
CA SER A 130 12.58 8.55 1.80
C SER A 130 12.04 9.46 0.71
N SER A 131 12.75 10.56 0.44
CA SER A 131 12.46 11.47 -0.67
C SER A 131 13.52 11.34 -1.75
N ALA A 132 13.12 11.15 -3.00
CA ALA A 132 14.03 11.08 -4.13
C ALA A 132 13.50 11.84 -5.34
N SER A 133 14.40 12.42 -6.12
CA SER A 133 14.08 12.90 -7.47
C SER A 133 14.08 11.72 -8.41
N VAL A 134 12.94 11.48 -9.06
CA VAL A 134 12.75 10.38 -10.00
C VAL A 134 12.71 10.89 -11.43
N THR A 135 13.11 10.04 -12.37
CA THR A 135 13.07 10.33 -13.81
C THR A 135 12.14 9.37 -14.53
N ALA A 136 11.25 9.88 -15.37
CA ALA A 136 10.35 9.05 -16.17
C ALA A 136 11.12 8.00 -17.01
N GLY A 137 10.60 6.78 -17.05
CA GLY A 137 11.18 5.64 -17.78
C GLY A 137 12.37 4.98 -17.09
N THR A 138 12.63 5.27 -15.80
CA THR A 138 13.76 4.70 -15.06
C THR A 138 13.31 4.01 -13.77
N THR A 139 14.16 3.13 -13.25
CA THR A 139 14.06 2.59 -11.89
C THR A 139 14.93 3.45 -10.98
N ASN A 140 14.35 4.02 -9.93
CA ASN A 140 15.01 4.90 -8.97
C ASN A 140 15.09 4.21 -7.61
N GLU A 141 16.21 4.36 -6.92
CA GLU A 141 16.41 3.77 -5.59
C GLU A 141 15.93 4.74 -4.50
N PHE A 142 15.01 4.29 -3.65
CA PHE A 142 14.65 4.95 -2.41
C PHE A 142 15.37 4.26 -1.24
N ILE A 143 15.89 5.05 -0.30
CA ILE A 143 16.69 4.56 0.81
C ILE A 143 15.95 4.89 2.10
N LEU A 144 15.24 3.91 2.65
CA LEU A 144 14.57 4.03 3.93
C LEU A 144 15.59 3.74 5.03
N THR A 145 15.90 4.77 5.83
CA THR A 145 16.71 4.61 7.03
C THR A 145 15.78 4.43 8.21
N CYS A 146 15.79 3.24 8.80
CA CYS A 146 14.99 2.95 9.98
C CYS A 146 15.85 3.08 11.24
N LEU A 147 15.46 3.98 12.14
CA LEU A 147 16.16 4.20 13.41
C LEU A 147 15.35 3.57 14.54
N GLN A 148 15.79 2.43 15.05
CA GLN A 148 15.14 1.78 16.20
C GLN A 148 15.65 2.37 17.52
N LEU A 149 14.74 2.82 18.39
CA LEU A 149 15.04 3.23 19.78
C LEU A 149 14.53 2.24 20.85
N LEU A 150 13.78 1.18 20.51
CA LEU A 150 13.28 0.20 21.50
C LEU A 150 13.29 -1.25 21.02
N ARG A 151 13.35 -2.18 21.99
CA ARG A 151 13.56 -3.64 21.83
C ARG A 151 12.35 -4.37 21.21
N LEU A 152 12.59 -5.29 20.26
CA LEU A 152 11.58 -6.26 19.79
C LEU A 152 12.06 -7.71 19.78
N HIS A 153 11.13 -8.61 20.08
CA HIS A 153 11.14 -10.02 19.69
C HIS A 153 10.23 -10.22 18.47
N LEU A 154 10.83 -10.74 17.39
CA LEU A 154 10.22 -11.22 16.15
C LEU A 154 9.75 -10.15 15.14
N LEU A 155 10.29 -10.23 13.93
CA LEU A 155 10.26 -9.22 12.88
C LEU A 155 9.12 -9.47 11.87
N ARG A 156 8.33 -8.43 11.54
CA ARG A 156 7.45 -8.40 10.35
C ARG A 156 7.64 -7.07 9.63
N ILE A 157 8.04 -7.10 8.36
CA ILE A 157 8.21 -5.92 7.53
C ILE A 157 7.01 -5.87 6.59
N ASP A 158 6.00 -5.09 6.96
CA ASP A 158 4.91 -4.75 6.04
C ASP A 158 5.18 -3.35 5.50
N CYS A 159 5.84 -3.28 4.36
CA CYS A 159 6.02 -2.03 3.65
C CYS A 159 4.66 -1.60 3.10
N ARG A 160 3.87 -0.84 3.88
CA ARG A 160 2.67 -0.17 3.39
C ARG A 160 2.99 0.47 2.03
N LYS A 161 2.48 -0.09 0.93
CA LYS A 161 2.52 0.49 -0.43
C LYS A 161 1.70 1.78 -0.37
N SER A 162 2.34 2.87 0.08
CA SER A 162 1.74 4.20 0.12
C SER A 162 2.70 5.15 -0.53
N LEU A 163 2.79 5.01 -1.86
CA LEU A 163 3.42 6.01 -2.68
C LEU A 163 2.40 7.13 -2.89
N HIS A 164 2.37 8.07 -1.95
CA HIS A 164 1.60 9.30 -2.12
C HIS A 164 2.19 10.09 -3.31
N LYS A 165 1.46 10.05 -4.43
CA LYS A 165 1.57 11.05 -5.48
C LYS A 165 0.99 12.34 -4.92
N VAL A 166 1.81 13.39 -4.89
CA VAL A 166 1.34 14.76 -4.64
C VAL A 166 0.32 15.14 -5.71
#